data_AF-A0AAA9ZT76-F1
#
_entry.id   AF-A0AAA9ZT76-F1
#
_cell.length_a   1.000
_cell.length_b   1.000
_cell.length_c   1.000
_cell.angle_alpha   90.00
_cell.angle_beta   90.00
_cell.angle_gamma   90.00
#
_symmetry.space_group_name_H-M   'P 1'
#
loop_
_entity.id
_entity.type
_entity.pdbx_description
1 polymer ?
#
loop_
_entity_poly.entity_id
_entity_poly.type
_entity_poly.pdbx_seq_one_letter_code
_entity_poly.pdbx_strand_id
1 'polypeptide(L)'
;MDTNLWQTLCKMRRIKMESEFRLKSCEIQLADSEAALNAFQKEITSKRNSLTALESKLQDLLNKKFEDSTNRNVQIVMKRGLIEVPISGKMVDFNNCILIHRTDVDDINVVIKQAGSKKLKAMINAAQFRRKIIAQEWDHKALKLKIRDMKDQVKMIEKCKITKEVQDWLKRKEMGVVEDLGQLALEREIENTIFAQEKMLQEVKKSVEELEDKIVIKRKENKVLDKQTQELNVDVTEQHLQKDSEMEEIEQKAAQARMTAIVDRARWVRLVQAQHAQILELGTMLELQRLKTYPTLTAPAALIDTRHVK
;
A
#
# COMPACT_ATOMS: atom_id res chain seq x y z
N MET A 1 108.99 52.78 -56.58
CA MET A 1 107.87 52.58 -55.64
C MET A 1 108.30 53.20 -54.33
N ASP A 2 107.61 54.23 -53.84
CA ASP A 2 108.00 54.96 -52.62
C ASP A 2 107.95 54.05 -51.38
N THR A 3 109.05 54.00 -50.62
CA THR A 3 109.20 53.21 -49.39
C THR A 3 108.13 53.55 -48.33
N ASN A 4 107.71 54.82 -48.30
CA ASN A 4 106.66 55.30 -47.40
C ASN A 4 105.27 54.73 -47.75
N LEU A 5 104.98 54.55 -49.04
CA LEU A 5 103.72 53.95 -49.50
C LEU A 5 103.65 52.47 -49.10
N TRP A 6 104.76 51.74 -49.23
CA TRP A 6 104.86 50.33 -48.82
C TRP A 6 104.69 50.12 -47.31
N GLN A 7 105.29 50.98 -46.48
CA GLN A 7 105.10 50.92 -45.03
C GLN A 7 103.67 51.25 -44.62
N THR A 8 103.03 52.21 -45.28
CA THR A 8 101.62 52.55 -45.05
C THR A 8 100.70 51.39 -45.43
N LEU A 9 100.94 50.74 -46.58
CA LEU A 9 100.22 49.54 -47.00
C LEU A 9 100.36 48.39 -45.99
N CYS A 10 101.58 48.13 -45.50
CA CYS A 10 101.82 47.11 -44.48
C CYS A 10 101.10 47.41 -43.15
N LYS A 11 101.06 48.68 -42.72
CA LYS A 11 100.31 49.10 -41.53
C LYS A 11 98.80 48.92 -41.72
N MET A 12 98.26 49.36 -42.85
CA MET A 12 96.83 49.19 -43.17
C MET A 12 96.44 47.71 -43.25
N ARG A 13 97.31 46.85 -43.81
CA ARG A 13 97.09 45.39 -43.83
C ARG A 13 97.06 44.79 -42.42
N ARG A 14 97.94 45.22 -41.52
CA ARG A 14 97.96 44.75 -40.13
C ARG A 14 96.69 45.16 -39.39
N ILE A 15 96.26 46.42 -39.54
CA ILE A 15 95.00 46.93 -38.97
C ILE A 15 93.81 46.12 -39.51
N LYS A 16 93.77 45.85 -40.82
CA LYS A 16 92.74 45.01 -41.44
C LYS A 16 92.72 43.60 -40.82
N MET A 17 93.86 42.92 -40.75
CA MET A 17 93.95 41.59 -40.16
C MET A 17 93.50 41.58 -38.69
N GLU A 18 93.92 42.56 -37.89
CA GLU A 18 93.51 42.67 -36.50
C GLU A 18 92.00 42.92 -36.37
N SER A 19 91.42 43.76 -37.23
CA SER A 19 89.97 43.98 -37.27
C SER A 19 89.19 42.72 -37.67
N GLU A 20 89.71 41.94 -38.62
CA GLU A 20 89.11 40.65 -39.04
C GLU A 20 89.18 39.61 -37.90
N PHE A 21 90.29 39.54 -37.16
CA PHE A 21 90.41 38.64 -35.99
C PHE A 21 89.48 39.06 -34.85
N ARG A 22 89.35 40.37 -34.58
CA ARG A 22 88.37 40.88 -33.60
C ARG A 22 86.95 40.55 -34.02
N LEU A 23 86.60 40.74 -35.29
CA LEU A 23 85.27 40.41 -35.82
C LEU A 23 84.96 38.92 -35.64
N LYS A 24 85.90 38.03 -35.99
CA LYS A 24 85.74 36.58 -35.79
C LYS A 24 85.61 36.20 -34.32
N SER A 25 86.35 36.85 -33.42
CA SER A 25 86.21 36.60 -31.98
C SER A 25 84.83 37.03 -31.47
N CYS A 26 84.33 38.18 -31.92
CA CYS A 26 82.98 38.64 -31.59
C CYS A 26 81.91 37.70 -32.17
N GLU A 27 82.10 37.20 -33.39
CA GLU A 27 81.20 36.23 -34.04
C GLU A 27 81.09 34.93 -33.23
N ILE A 28 82.22 34.38 -32.76
CA ILE A 28 82.22 33.18 -31.90
C ILE A 28 81.52 33.44 -30.57
N GLN A 29 81.82 34.58 -29.91
CA GLN A 29 81.17 34.93 -28.64
C GLN A 29 79.65 35.13 -28.80
N LEU A 30 79.23 35.69 -29.93
CA LEU A 30 77.83 35.89 -30.25
C LEU A 30 77.15 34.53 -30.49
N ALA A 31 77.77 33.64 -31.26
CA ALA A 31 77.27 32.29 -31.50
C ALA A 31 77.13 31.48 -30.19
N ASP A 32 78.13 31.54 -29.30
CA ASP A 32 78.06 30.90 -27.98
C ASP A 32 76.93 31.48 -27.11
N SER A 33 76.77 32.80 -27.13
CA SER A 33 75.70 33.48 -26.39
C SER A 33 74.31 33.14 -26.93
N GLU A 34 74.16 33.05 -28.26
CA GLU A 34 72.92 32.62 -28.91
C GLU A 34 72.60 31.15 -28.61
N ALA A 35 73.60 30.28 -28.59
CA ALA A 35 73.43 28.88 -28.20
C ALA A 35 72.96 28.75 -26.74
N ALA A 36 73.56 29.53 -25.83
CA ALA A 36 73.15 29.58 -24.42
C ALA A 36 71.72 30.12 -24.26
N LEU A 37 71.37 31.21 -24.96
CA LEU A 37 69.99 31.75 -24.96
C LEU A 37 68.98 30.72 -25.45
N ASN A 38 69.29 30.01 -26.53
CA ASN A 38 68.41 28.96 -27.06
C ASN A 38 68.24 27.79 -26.08
N ALA A 39 69.29 27.41 -25.36
CA ALA A 39 69.21 26.39 -24.32
C ALA A 39 68.29 26.83 -23.16
N PHE A 40 68.47 28.05 -22.65
CA PHE A 40 67.61 28.59 -21.60
C PHE A 40 66.16 28.76 -22.07
N GLN A 41 65.91 29.18 -23.31
CA GLN A 41 64.56 29.33 -23.84
C GLN A 41 63.84 27.97 -23.91
N LYS A 42 64.54 26.91 -24.31
CA LYS A 42 64.00 25.53 -24.30
C LYS A 42 63.68 25.08 -22.88
N GLU A 43 64.56 25.37 -21.92
CA GLU A 43 64.34 25.03 -20.52
C GLU A 43 63.13 25.80 -19.95
N ILE A 44 63.03 27.11 -20.18
CA ILE A 44 61.88 27.93 -19.77
C ILE A 44 60.58 27.34 -20.33
N THR A 45 60.58 26.94 -21.60
CA THR A 45 59.39 26.37 -22.25
C THR A 45 59.03 25.02 -21.63
N SER A 46 60.02 24.17 -21.36
CA SER A 46 59.82 22.88 -20.68
C SER A 46 59.25 23.06 -19.26
N LYS A 47 59.78 24.03 -18.50
CA LYS A 47 59.29 24.34 -17.15
C LYS A 47 57.87 24.92 -17.18
N ARG A 48 57.55 25.80 -18.14
CA ARG A 48 56.19 26.31 -18.35
C ARG A 48 55.20 25.19 -18.66
N ASN A 49 55.56 24.27 -19.56
CA ASN A 49 54.72 23.11 -19.87
C ASN A 49 54.52 22.18 -18.67
N SER A 50 55.56 22.03 -17.85
CA SER A 50 55.46 21.25 -16.60
C SER A 50 54.55 21.93 -15.59
N LEU A 51 54.63 23.25 -15.48
CA LEU A 51 53.80 24.06 -14.60
C LEU A 51 52.32 23.98 -15.00
N THR A 52 51.99 24.15 -16.29
CA THR A 52 50.62 24.05 -16.77
C THR A 52 50.03 22.65 -16.59
N ALA A 53 50.84 21.60 -16.78
CA ALA A 53 50.44 20.23 -16.49
C ALA A 53 50.16 20.01 -14.99
N LEU A 54 50.99 20.59 -14.13
CA LEU A 54 50.81 20.51 -12.67
C LEU A 54 49.54 21.26 -12.22
N GLU A 55 49.28 22.44 -12.79
CA GLU A 55 48.08 23.24 -12.53
C GLU A 55 46.82 22.48 -12.96
N SER A 56 46.80 21.88 -14.15
CA SER A 56 45.69 21.03 -14.59
C SER A 56 45.44 19.88 -13.63
N LYS A 57 46.51 19.19 -13.21
CA LYS A 57 46.40 18.07 -12.26
C LYS A 57 45.90 18.52 -10.90
N LEU A 58 46.30 19.71 -10.45
CA LEU A 58 45.81 20.30 -9.21
C LEU A 58 44.30 20.57 -9.30
N GLN A 59 43.83 21.15 -10.41
CA GLN A 59 42.41 21.38 -10.64
C GLN A 59 41.61 20.07 -10.65
N ASP A 60 42.11 19.03 -11.33
CA ASP A 60 41.46 17.71 -11.33
C ASP A 60 41.36 17.11 -9.92
N LEU A 61 42.42 17.24 -9.11
CA LEU A 61 42.42 16.76 -7.72
C LEU A 61 41.47 17.56 -6.83
N LEU A 62 41.37 18.88 -7.04
CA LEU A 62 40.40 19.71 -6.32
C LEU A 62 38.95 19.34 -6.69
N ASN A 63 38.67 19.09 -7.96
CA ASN A 63 37.36 18.63 -8.42
C ASN A 63 37.00 17.28 -7.82
N LYS A 64 37.92 16.30 -7.85
CA LYS A 64 37.71 14.99 -7.20
C LYS A 64 37.45 15.12 -5.71
N LYS A 65 38.24 15.95 -5.01
CA LYS A 65 38.02 16.23 -3.58
C LYS A 65 36.64 16.84 -3.32
N PHE A 66 36.20 17.75 -4.19
CA PHE A 66 34.88 18.37 -4.08
C PHE A 66 33.75 17.35 -4.31
N GLU A 67 33.87 16.50 -5.33
CA GLU A 67 32.95 15.41 -5.60
C GLU A 67 32.89 14.42 -4.44
N ASP A 68 34.03 13.96 -3.92
CA ASP A 68 34.09 13.04 -2.77
C ASP A 68 33.49 13.66 -1.49
N SER A 69 33.65 14.97 -1.31
CA SER A 69 33.09 15.67 -0.15
C SER A 69 31.57 15.88 -0.27
N THR A 70 31.05 16.03 -1.48
CA THR A 70 29.64 16.38 -1.74
C THR A 70 28.79 15.14 -1.98
N ASN A 71 29.33 14.16 -2.70
CA ASN A 71 28.69 12.89 -3.04
C ASN A 71 28.84 11.88 -1.90
N ARG A 72 28.23 12.19 -0.77
CA ARG A 72 28.19 11.30 0.39
C ARG A 72 26.96 10.43 0.34
N ASN A 73 27.17 9.12 0.48
CA ASN A 73 26.09 8.17 0.66
C ASN A 73 25.52 8.31 2.08
N VAL A 74 24.23 8.57 2.18
CA VAL A 74 23.51 8.65 3.45
C VAL A 74 22.62 7.42 3.57
N GLN A 75 22.74 6.70 4.69
CA GLN A 75 21.84 5.60 5.01
C GLN A 75 20.59 6.15 5.72
N ILE A 76 19.43 5.93 5.13
CA ILE A 76 18.14 6.32 5.71
C ILE A 76 17.39 5.05 6.10
N VAL A 77 16.99 4.95 7.36
CA VAL A 77 16.20 3.83 7.87
C VAL A 77 14.72 4.20 7.82
N MET A 78 13.95 3.49 7.02
CA MET A 78 12.50 3.69 6.85
C MET A 78 11.71 2.44 7.21
N LYS A 79 10.45 2.62 7.59
CA LYS A 79 9.52 1.50 7.84
C LYS A 79 9.17 0.80 6.52
N ARG A 80 8.95 -0.52 6.57
CA ARG A 80 8.44 -1.31 5.43
C ARG A 80 7.11 -0.71 4.94
N GLY A 81 6.96 -0.53 3.64
CA GLY A 81 5.81 0.11 3.00
C GLY A 81 6.04 1.54 2.52
N LEU A 82 7.11 2.21 2.97
CA LEU A 82 7.56 3.50 2.41
C LEU A 82 8.55 3.33 1.25
N ILE A 83 9.07 2.11 1.07
CA ILE A 83 9.97 1.75 -0.02
C ILE A 83 9.15 0.93 -1.00
N GLU A 84 8.90 1.50 -2.18
CA GLU A 84 8.09 0.88 -3.24
C GLU A 84 8.90 -0.09 -4.12
N VAL A 85 10.23 -0.10 -3.96
CA VAL A 85 11.15 -0.91 -4.76
C VAL A 85 11.52 -2.19 -4.01
N PRO A 86 11.55 -3.36 -4.67
CA PRO A 86 12.01 -4.60 -4.05
C PRO A 86 13.50 -4.49 -3.67
N ILE A 87 13.81 -4.79 -2.41
CA ILE A 87 15.16 -4.66 -1.85
C ILE A 87 15.85 -6.04 -1.85
N SER A 88 16.96 -6.19 -2.58
CA SER A 88 17.87 -7.34 -2.50
C SER A 88 19.01 -7.11 -1.48
N GLY A 89 19.11 -5.89 -0.93
CA GLY A 89 20.15 -5.48 0.02
C GLY A 89 21.44 -5.00 -0.66
N LYS A 90 21.41 -4.77 -1.98
CA LYS A 90 22.54 -4.26 -2.75
C LYS A 90 22.34 -2.79 -3.06
N MET A 91 23.43 -2.02 -3.17
CA MET A 91 23.35 -0.60 -3.54
C MET A 91 22.78 -0.37 -4.94
N VAL A 92 22.92 -1.36 -5.83
CA VAL A 92 22.40 -1.31 -7.21
C VAL A 92 20.88 -1.19 -7.25
N ASP A 93 20.18 -1.67 -6.21
CA ASP A 93 18.73 -1.60 -6.11
C ASP A 93 18.23 -0.14 -6.08
N PHE A 94 19.09 0.80 -5.70
CA PHE A 94 18.75 2.22 -5.52
C PHE A 94 19.16 3.12 -6.70
N ASN A 95 19.80 2.59 -7.74
CA ASN A 95 20.27 3.39 -8.87
C ASN A 95 19.14 4.11 -9.62
N ASN A 96 17.95 3.51 -9.65
CA ASN A 96 16.76 4.06 -10.31
C ASN A 96 15.72 4.56 -9.30
N CYS A 97 16.13 4.86 -8.07
CA CYS A 97 15.25 5.33 -7.01
C CYS A 97 15.40 6.83 -6.80
N ILE A 98 14.28 7.50 -6.49
CA ILE A 98 14.24 8.92 -6.16
C ILE A 98 13.61 9.06 -4.78
N LEU A 99 14.18 9.92 -3.94
CA LEU A 99 13.59 10.28 -2.66
C LEU A 99 12.59 11.42 -2.88
N ILE A 100 11.32 11.17 -2.57
CA ILE A 100 10.22 12.12 -2.73
C ILE A 100 9.74 12.57 -1.36
N HIS A 101 9.40 13.85 -1.21
CA HIS A 101 8.84 14.34 0.04
C HIS A 101 7.42 13.84 0.23
N ARG A 102 7.04 13.53 1.47
CA ARG A 102 5.72 12.97 1.77
C ARG A 102 4.58 13.89 1.31
N THR A 103 4.73 15.20 1.44
CA THR A 103 3.72 16.17 1.02
C THR A 103 3.35 16.03 -0.45
N ASP A 104 4.32 15.82 -1.34
CA ASP A 104 4.07 15.70 -2.76
C ASP A 104 3.20 14.47 -3.07
N VAL A 105 3.46 13.36 -2.36
CA VAL A 105 2.66 12.13 -2.48
C VAL A 105 1.25 12.33 -1.93
N ASP A 106 1.12 13.01 -0.79
CA ASP A 106 -0.16 13.30 -0.16
C ASP A 106 -1.02 14.23 -1.05
N ASP A 107 -0.42 15.24 -1.69
CA ASP A 107 -1.09 16.15 -2.62
C ASP A 107 -1.60 15.43 -3.87
N ILE A 108 -0.76 14.58 -4.48
CA ILE A 108 -1.17 13.75 -5.62
C ILE A 108 -2.33 12.82 -5.21
N ASN A 109 -2.25 12.23 -4.02
CA ASN A 109 -3.31 11.36 -3.50
C ASN A 109 -4.64 12.09 -3.31
N VAL A 110 -4.62 13.36 -2.90
CA VAL A 110 -5.84 14.19 -2.82
C VAL A 110 -6.45 14.35 -4.22
N VAL A 111 -5.64 14.66 -5.23
CA VAL A 111 -6.12 14.80 -6.62
C VAL A 111 -6.69 13.48 -7.14
N ILE A 112 -6.02 12.35 -6.89
CA ILE A 112 -6.49 11.01 -7.28
C ILE A 112 -7.83 10.69 -6.63
N LYS A 113 -7.98 10.96 -5.33
CA LYS A 113 -9.25 10.74 -4.60
C LYS A 113 -10.38 11.60 -5.18
N GLN A 114 -10.11 12.86 -5.51
CA GLN A 114 -11.09 13.74 -6.14
C GLN A 114 -11.50 13.24 -7.53
N ALA A 115 -10.55 12.82 -8.36
CA ALA A 115 -10.81 12.23 -9.66
C ALA A 115 -11.63 10.93 -9.54
N GLY A 116 -11.29 10.08 -8.58
CA GLY A 116 -12.02 8.85 -8.26
C GLY A 116 -13.47 9.13 -7.85
N SER A 117 -13.71 10.14 -7.00
CA SER A 117 -15.05 10.57 -6.61
C SER A 117 -15.87 11.07 -7.80
N LYS A 118 -15.27 11.86 -8.70
CA LYS A 118 -15.91 12.32 -9.94
C LYS A 118 -16.29 11.14 -10.85
N LYS A 119 -15.38 10.18 -11.03
CA LYS A 119 -15.64 8.96 -11.81
C LYS A 119 -16.80 8.14 -11.21
N LEU A 120 -16.81 7.97 -9.89
CA LEU A 120 -17.87 7.23 -9.21
C LEU A 120 -19.23 7.91 -9.37
N LYS A 121 -19.30 9.24 -9.20
CA LYS A 121 -20.54 10.01 -9.43
C LYS A 121 -21.03 9.87 -10.87
N ALA A 122 -20.14 9.97 -11.86
CA ALA A 122 -20.50 9.77 -13.26
C ALA A 122 -21.04 8.35 -13.52
N MET A 123 -20.42 7.32 -12.93
CA MET A 123 -20.86 5.93 -13.03
C MET A 123 -22.25 5.70 -12.41
N ILE A 124 -22.50 6.28 -11.24
CA ILE A 124 -23.81 6.23 -10.57
C ILE A 124 -24.88 6.91 -11.44
N ASN A 125 -24.57 8.10 -11.96
CA ASN A 125 -25.49 8.85 -12.83
C ASN A 125 -25.80 8.07 -14.11
N ALA A 126 -24.80 7.45 -14.73
CA ALA A 126 -25.01 6.61 -15.91
C ALA A 126 -25.92 5.40 -15.61
N ALA A 127 -25.72 4.75 -14.46
CA ALA A 127 -26.57 3.63 -14.03
C ALA A 127 -28.02 4.07 -13.73
N GLN A 128 -28.21 5.25 -13.13
CA GLN A 128 -29.54 5.83 -12.92
C GLN A 128 -30.21 6.22 -14.23
N PHE A 129 -29.46 6.83 -15.16
CA PHE A 129 -29.96 7.20 -16.47
C PHE A 129 -30.43 5.98 -17.27
N ARG A 130 -29.65 4.90 -17.26
CA ARG A 130 -30.05 3.63 -17.88
C ARG A 130 -31.35 3.06 -17.29
N ARG A 131 -31.52 3.12 -15.96
CA ARG A 131 -32.78 2.70 -15.31
C ARG A 131 -33.96 3.54 -15.78
N LYS A 132 -33.80 4.87 -15.89
CA LYS A 132 -34.84 5.76 -16.41
C LYS A 132 -35.21 5.45 -17.85
N ILE A 133 -34.23 5.19 -18.72
CA ILE A 133 -34.48 4.80 -20.11
C ILE A 133 -35.32 3.52 -20.17
N ILE A 134 -34.92 2.48 -19.42
CA ILE A 134 -35.64 1.20 -19.42
C ILE A 134 -37.09 1.39 -18.94
N ALA A 135 -37.32 2.19 -17.90
CA ALA A 135 -38.67 2.49 -17.43
C ALA A 135 -39.50 3.22 -18.50
N GLN A 136 -38.94 4.25 -19.15
CA GLN A 136 -39.61 4.98 -20.22
C GLN A 136 -39.89 4.10 -21.45
N GLU A 137 -38.98 3.20 -21.82
CA GLU A 137 -39.20 2.23 -22.89
C GLU A 137 -40.35 1.28 -22.56
N TRP A 138 -40.45 0.86 -21.30
CA TRP A 138 -41.55 0.03 -20.83
C TRP A 138 -42.89 0.79 -20.88
N ASP A 139 -42.93 2.04 -20.38
CA ASP A 139 -44.11 2.90 -20.45
C ASP A 139 -44.57 3.11 -21.90
N HIS A 140 -43.62 3.37 -22.80
CA HIS A 140 -43.90 3.51 -24.22
C HIS A 140 -44.52 2.23 -24.82
N LYS A 141 -43.98 1.05 -24.48
CA LYS A 141 -44.53 -0.24 -24.92
C LYS A 141 -45.94 -0.45 -24.37
N ALA A 142 -46.18 -0.14 -23.10
CA ALA A 142 -47.49 -0.27 -22.47
C ALA A 142 -48.53 0.63 -23.14
N LEU A 143 -48.19 1.90 -23.39
CA LEU A 143 -49.06 2.83 -24.11
C LEU A 143 -49.33 2.37 -25.54
N LYS A 144 -48.32 1.85 -26.24
CA LYS A 144 -48.48 1.32 -27.60
C LYS A 144 -49.43 0.11 -27.64
N LEU A 145 -49.37 -0.76 -26.63
CA LEU A 145 -50.33 -1.86 -26.47
C LEU A 145 -51.75 -1.33 -26.20
N LYS A 146 -51.89 -0.33 -25.32
CA LYS A 146 -53.20 0.28 -25.02
C LYS A 146 -53.82 0.94 -26.24
N ILE A 147 -53.02 1.61 -27.08
CA ILE A 147 -53.48 2.17 -28.35
C ILE A 147 -53.97 1.07 -29.30
N ARG A 148 -53.27 -0.07 -29.37
CA ARG A 148 -53.69 -1.21 -30.18
C ARG A 148 -55.01 -1.78 -29.70
N ASP A 149 -55.13 -2.01 -28.39
CA ASP A 149 -56.35 -2.51 -27.77
C ASP A 149 -57.54 -1.59 -28.04
N MET A 150 -57.40 -0.28 -27.84
CA MET A 150 -58.45 0.69 -28.18
C MET A 150 -58.83 0.66 -29.67
N LYS A 151 -57.86 0.52 -30.58
CA LYS A 151 -58.16 0.38 -32.02
C LYS A 151 -58.93 -0.91 -32.32
N ASP A 152 -58.61 -1.99 -31.63
CA ASP A 152 -59.31 -3.27 -31.82
C ASP A 152 -60.71 -3.23 -31.20
N GLN A 153 -60.90 -2.55 -30.08
CA GLN A 153 -62.22 -2.25 -29.51
C GLN A 153 -63.08 -1.42 -30.48
N VAL A 154 -62.52 -0.38 -31.11
CA VAL A 154 -63.24 0.41 -32.13
C VAL A 154 -63.68 -0.47 -33.29
N LYS A 155 -62.78 -1.30 -33.83
CA LYS A 155 -63.14 -2.25 -34.90
C LYS A 155 -64.19 -3.26 -34.47
N MET A 156 -64.16 -3.70 -33.21
CA MET A 156 -65.15 -4.62 -32.65
C MET A 156 -66.52 -3.94 -32.59
N ILE A 157 -66.59 -2.69 -32.15
CA ILE A 157 -67.83 -1.89 -32.14
C ILE A 157 -68.35 -1.68 -33.57
N GLU A 158 -67.49 -1.29 -34.51
CA GLU A 158 -67.87 -1.11 -35.93
C GLU A 158 -68.43 -2.40 -36.56
N LYS A 159 -67.90 -3.57 -36.16
CA LYS A 159 -68.37 -4.88 -36.64
C LYS A 159 -69.56 -5.42 -35.84
N CYS A 160 -69.86 -4.86 -34.67
CA CYS A 160 -70.95 -5.30 -33.84
C CYS A 160 -72.28 -4.91 -34.51
N LYS A 161 -72.99 -5.90 -35.04
CA LYS A 161 -74.35 -5.71 -35.54
C LYS A 161 -75.29 -5.85 -34.35
N ILE A 162 -76.07 -4.79 -34.09
CA ILE A 162 -77.09 -4.81 -33.03
C ILE A 162 -78.16 -5.84 -33.44
N THR A 163 -78.23 -6.94 -32.70
CA THR A 163 -79.25 -7.97 -32.92
C THR A 163 -80.61 -7.46 -32.41
N LYS A 164 -81.71 -8.02 -32.94
CA LYS A 164 -83.07 -7.64 -32.51
C LYS A 164 -83.27 -7.80 -31.00
N GLU A 165 -82.67 -8.84 -30.40
CA GLU A 165 -82.69 -9.06 -28.95
C GLU A 165 -82.06 -7.91 -28.15
N VAL A 166 -80.94 -7.35 -28.63
CA VAL A 166 -80.26 -6.20 -28.00
C VAL A 166 -81.07 -4.92 -28.19
N GLN A 167 -81.70 -4.72 -29.35
CA GLN A 167 -82.64 -3.63 -29.61
C GLN A 167 -83.87 -3.70 -28.69
N ASP A 168 -84.45 -4.89 -28.52
CA ASP A 168 -85.60 -5.11 -27.66
C ASP A 168 -85.23 -5.03 -26.17
N TRP A 169 -83.99 -5.36 -25.80
CA TRP A 169 -83.46 -5.12 -24.46
C TRP A 169 -83.25 -3.62 -24.20
N LEU A 170 -82.65 -2.87 -25.13
CA LEU A 170 -82.47 -1.41 -25.04
C LEU A 170 -83.81 -0.68 -24.91
N LYS A 171 -84.82 -1.06 -25.71
CA LYS A 171 -86.18 -0.53 -25.60
C LYS A 171 -86.83 -0.85 -24.25
N ARG A 172 -86.63 -2.07 -23.73
CA ARG A 172 -87.13 -2.46 -22.39
C ARG A 172 -86.44 -1.70 -21.26
N LYS A 173 -85.15 -1.37 -21.42
CA LYS A 173 -84.37 -0.53 -20.50
C LYS A 173 -84.81 0.93 -20.53
N GLU A 174 -85.07 1.50 -21.71
CA GLU A 174 -85.58 2.87 -21.88
C GLU A 174 -87.00 3.04 -21.31
N MET A 175 -87.82 1.99 -21.37
CA MET A 175 -89.16 1.95 -20.76
C MET A 175 -89.14 1.69 -19.24
N GLY A 176 -87.97 1.53 -18.61
CA GLY A 176 -87.83 1.34 -17.15
C GLY A 176 -88.36 0.01 -16.61
N VAL A 177 -88.64 -0.98 -17.47
CA VAL A 177 -89.34 -2.22 -17.09
C VAL A 177 -88.40 -3.28 -16.51
N VAL A 178 -87.08 -3.05 -16.53
CA VAL A 178 -86.10 -3.99 -16.00
C VAL A 178 -85.26 -3.28 -14.96
N GLU A 179 -85.70 -3.33 -13.69
CA GLU A 179 -84.76 -3.36 -12.58
C GLU A 179 -83.96 -4.65 -12.72
N ASP A 180 -82.81 -4.54 -13.37
CA ASP A 180 -81.93 -5.65 -13.69
C ASP A 180 -81.34 -6.16 -12.37
N LEU A 181 -82.01 -7.15 -11.76
CA LEU A 181 -81.57 -7.78 -10.50
C LEU A 181 -80.09 -8.17 -10.54
N GLY A 182 -79.56 -8.50 -11.74
CA GLY A 182 -78.15 -8.78 -11.96
C GLY A 182 -77.24 -7.56 -11.87
N GLN A 183 -77.68 -6.38 -12.35
CA GLN A 183 -76.92 -5.14 -12.22
C GLN A 183 -76.87 -4.69 -10.75
N LEU A 184 -78.00 -4.79 -10.03
CA LEU A 184 -78.07 -4.43 -8.62
C LEU A 184 -77.28 -5.40 -7.73
N ALA A 185 -77.23 -6.68 -8.10
CA ALA A 185 -76.37 -7.68 -7.47
C ALA A 185 -74.88 -7.40 -7.73
N LEU A 186 -74.52 -7.03 -8.97
CA LEU A 186 -73.15 -6.68 -9.33
C LEU A 186 -72.68 -5.38 -8.66
N GLU A 187 -73.53 -4.36 -8.58
CA GLU A 187 -73.25 -3.12 -7.86
C GLU A 187 -73.03 -3.38 -6.36
N ARG A 188 -73.86 -4.25 -5.75
CA ARG A 188 -73.62 -4.73 -4.38
C ARG A 188 -72.31 -5.49 -4.23
N GLU A 189 -71.96 -6.33 -5.19
CA GLU A 189 -70.70 -7.08 -5.15
C GLU A 189 -69.50 -6.14 -5.27
N ILE A 190 -69.58 -5.14 -6.15
CA ILE A 190 -68.56 -4.08 -6.29
C ILE A 190 -68.45 -3.30 -4.98
N GLU A 191 -69.55 -2.83 -4.39
CA GLU A 191 -69.51 -2.13 -3.09
C GLU A 191 -68.90 -3.00 -1.98
N ASN A 192 -69.27 -4.28 -1.91
CA ASN A 192 -68.68 -5.21 -0.95
C ASN A 192 -67.17 -5.40 -1.16
N THR A 193 -66.72 -5.48 -2.42
CA THR A 193 -65.28 -5.59 -2.73
C THR A 193 -64.51 -4.31 -2.39
N ILE A 194 -65.08 -3.14 -2.66
CA ILE A 194 -64.49 -1.84 -2.30
C ILE A 194 -64.37 -1.75 -0.78
N PHE A 195 -65.44 -2.07 -0.04
CA PHE A 195 -65.43 -2.06 1.42
C PHE A 195 -64.39 -3.03 2.00
N ALA A 196 -64.27 -4.23 1.44
CA ALA A 196 -63.25 -5.20 1.85
C ALA A 196 -61.82 -4.68 1.60
N GLN A 197 -61.58 -4.04 0.45
CA GLN A 197 -60.27 -3.46 0.14
C GLN A 197 -59.95 -2.25 1.02
N GLU A 198 -60.92 -1.39 1.31
CA GLU A 198 -60.74 -0.26 2.23
C GLU A 198 -60.39 -0.73 3.64
N LYS A 199 -61.06 -1.78 4.13
CA LYS A 199 -60.75 -2.40 5.42
C LYS A 199 -59.31 -2.94 5.45
N MET A 200 -58.89 -3.67 4.41
CA MET A 200 -57.52 -4.17 4.28
C MET A 200 -56.49 -3.01 4.25
N LEU A 201 -56.79 -1.93 3.52
CA LEU A 201 -55.95 -0.73 3.48
C LEU A 201 -55.81 -0.09 4.86
N GLN A 202 -56.90 -0.06 5.64
CA GLN A 202 -56.90 0.51 6.98
C GLN A 202 -56.09 -0.34 7.97
N GLU A 203 -56.15 -1.67 7.86
CA GLU A 203 -55.31 -2.59 8.63
C GLU A 203 -53.82 -2.42 8.29
N VAL A 204 -53.48 -2.30 7.00
CA VAL A 204 -52.10 -2.03 6.57
C VAL A 204 -51.61 -0.67 7.08
N LYS A 205 -52.44 0.38 7.01
CA LYS A 205 -52.09 1.71 7.57
C LYS A 205 -51.80 1.64 9.07
N LYS A 206 -52.64 0.97 9.85
CA LYS A 206 -52.39 0.77 11.28
C LYS A 206 -51.09 0.01 11.54
N SER A 207 -50.81 -1.04 10.76
CA SER A 207 -49.55 -1.78 10.87
C SER A 207 -48.33 -0.90 10.57
N VAL A 208 -48.43 0.01 9.58
CA VAL A 208 -47.38 0.98 9.26
C VAL A 208 -47.15 1.95 10.42
N GLU A 209 -48.22 2.52 10.99
CA GLU A 209 -48.13 3.43 12.14
C GLU A 209 -47.46 2.75 13.35
N GLU A 210 -47.85 1.50 13.67
CA GLU A 210 -47.21 0.73 14.75
C GLU A 210 -45.71 0.47 14.49
N LEU A 211 -45.33 0.24 13.23
CA LEU A 211 -43.93 0.06 12.86
C LEU A 211 -43.15 1.37 12.95
N GLU A 212 -43.74 2.49 12.56
CA GLU A 212 -43.14 3.82 12.70
C GLU A 212 -42.88 4.15 14.18
N ASP A 213 -43.83 3.88 15.06
CA ASP A 213 -43.66 4.05 16.50
C ASP A 213 -42.54 3.17 17.06
N LYS A 214 -42.48 1.89 16.66
CA LYS A 214 -41.37 0.98 17.02
C LYS A 214 -40.03 1.50 16.55
N ILE A 215 -39.94 2.05 15.33
CA ILE A 215 -38.71 2.65 14.80
C ILE A 215 -38.30 3.87 15.64
N VAL A 216 -39.24 4.72 16.04
CA VAL A 216 -38.94 5.89 16.89
C VAL A 216 -38.42 5.46 18.26
N ILE A 217 -39.02 4.44 18.88
CA ILE A 217 -38.55 3.88 20.16
C ILE A 217 -37.12 3.33 20.01
N LYS A 218 -36.87 2.50 18.98
CA LYS A 218 -35.52 1.96 18.73
C LYS A 218 -34.48 3.03 18.42
N ARG A 219 -34.85 4.12 17.73
CA ARG A 219 -33.96 5.27 17.52
C ARG A 219 -33.64 5.99 18.82
N LYS A 220 -34.57 6.10 19.77
CA LYS A 220 -34.30 6.67 21.10
C LYS A 220 -33.37 5.77 21.91
N GLU A 221 -33.60 4.46 21.91
CA GLU A 221 -32.71 3.47 22.56
C GLU A 221 -31.28 3.55 22.00
N ASN A 222 -31.12 3.54 20.67
CA ASN A 222 -29.80 3.66 20.05
C ASN A 222 -29.08 4.95 20.43
N LYS A 223 -29.79 6.09 20.50
CA LYS A 223 -29.19 7.35 20.97
C LYS A 223 -28.70 7.29 22.40
N VAL A 224 -29.35 6.51 23.27
CA VAL A 224 -28.90 6.31 24.66
C VAL A 224 -27.65 5.43 24.68
N LEU A 225 -27.63 4.34 23.92
CA LEU A 225 -26.46 3.47 23.79
C LEU A 225 -25.25 4.19 23.20
N ASP A 226 -25.46 5.05 22.20
CA ASP A 226 -24.41 5.87 21.60
C ASP A 226 -23.79 6.82 22.65
N LYS A 227 -24.61 7.44 23.51
CA LYS A 227 -24.12 8.27 24.62
C LYS A 227 -23.32 7.47 25.63
N GLN A 228 -23.82 6.31 26.05
CA GLN A 228 -23.09 5.42 26.97
C GLN A 228 -21.74 4.97 26.38
N THR A 229 -21.71 4.69 25.07
CA THR A 229 -20.47 4.33 24.37
C THR A 229 -19.49 5.49 24.35
N GLN A 230 -19.97 6.72 24.14
CA GLN A 230 -19.14 7.92 24.20
C GLN A 230 -18.59 8.16 25.61
N GLU A 231 -19.41 8.03 26.65
CA GLU A 231 -19.00 8.15 28.05
C GLU A 231 -17.92 7.10 28.39
N LEU A 232 -18.15 5.83 28.07
CA LEU A 232 -17.16 4.76 28.28
C LEU A 232 -15.85 5.01 27.51
N ASN A 233 -15.91 5.54 26.30
CA ASN A 233 -14.71 5.88 25.54
C ASN A 233 -13.92 7.00 26.22
N VAL A 234 -14.60 8.01 26.76
CA VAL A 234 -13.94 9.08 27.54
C VAL A 234 -13.26 8.47 28.77
N ASP A 235 -13.95 7.64 29.54
CA ASP A 235 -13.38 6.96 30.71
C ASP A 235 -12.15 6.12 30.35
N VAL A 236 -12.23 5.35 29.26
CA VAL A 236 -11.10 4.54 28.76
C VAL A 236 -9.93 5.43 28.34
N THR A 237 -10.18 6.55 27.67
CA THR A 237 -9.12 7.49 27.30
C THR A 237 -8.48 8.17 28.51
N GLU A 238 -9.26 8.50 29.54
CA GLU A 238 -8.76 9.06 30.78
C GLU A 238 -7.91 8.03 31.54
N GLN A 239 -8.36 6.77 31.60
CA GLN A 239 -7.56 5.67 32.14
C GLN A 239 -6.25 5.50 31.36
N HIS A 240 -6.29 5.54 30.03
CA HIS A 240 -5.07 5.48 29.22
C HIS A 240 -4.12 6.65 29.43
N LEU A 241 -4.63 7.85 29.75
CA LEU A 241 -3.80 9.01 30.07
C LEU A 241 -3.17 8.91 31.46
N GLN A 242 -3.89 8.33 32.43
CA GLN A 242 -3.40 8.09 33.79
C GLN A 242 -2.47 6.88 33.89
N LYS A 243 -2.42 6.03 32.87
CA LYS A 243 -1.53 4.86 32.82
C LYS A 243 -0.07 5.29 32.60
N ASP A 244 0.77 4.95 33.56
CA ASP A 244 2.23 5.02 33.41
C ASP A 244 2.74 3.78 32.69
N SER A 245 2.98 3.92 31.38
CA SER A 245 3.40 2.83 30.50
C SER A 245 4.70 2.17 30.92
N GLU A 246 5.59 2.92 31.60
CA GLU A 246 6.88 2.38 32.05
C GLU A 246 6.69 1.44 33.25
N MET A 247 5.79 1.79 34.17
CA MET A 247 5.49 0.98 35.35
C MET A 247 4.75 -0.32 34.97
N GLU A 248 3.81 -0.25 34.03
CA GLU A 248 3.06 -1.42 33.54
C GLU A 248 3.97 -2.39 32.76
N GLU A 249 4.92 -1.88 31.97
CA GLU A 249 5.95 -2.71 31.32
C GLU A 249 6.86 -3.42 32.33
N ILE A 250 7.24 -2.74 33.42
CA ILE A 250 8.06 -3.33 34.49
C ILE A 250 7.27 -4.44 35.19
N GLU A 251 6.01 -4.20 35.52
CA GLU A 251 5.15 -5.19 36.18
C GLU A 251 4.87 -6.39 35.26
N GLN A 252 4.66 -6.16 33.96
CA GLN A 252 4.46 -7.22 32.98
C GLN A 252 5.73 -8.06 32.77
N LYS A 253 6.90 -7.43 32.69
CA LYS A 253 8.20 -8.13 32.66
C LYS A 253 8.41 -8.94 33.94
N ALA A 254 8.09 -8.39 35.11
CA ALA A 254 8.16 -9.11 36.38
C ALA A 254 7.19 -10.30 36.42
N ALA A 255 5.96 -10.15 35.92
CA ALA A 255 4.98 -11.24 35.82
C ALA A 255 5.44 -12.35 34.86
N GLN A 256 6.01 -11.99 33.70
CA GLN A 256 6.59 -12.95 32.77
C GLN A 256 7.81 -13.66 33.35
N ALA A 257 8.68 -12.95 34.08
CA ALA A 257 9.80 -13.55 34.81
C ALA A 257 9.32 -14.54 35.88
N ARG A 258 8.26 -14.20 36.63
CA ARG A 258 7.63 -15.13 37.59
C ARG A 258 7.05 -16.37 36.88
N MET A 259 6.36 -16.17 35.76
CA MET A 259 5.76 -17.27 34.99
C MET A 259 6.83 -18.22 34.43
N THR A 260 7.89 -17.68 33.81
CA THR A 260 9.00 -18.47 33.28
C THR A 260 9.72 -19.24 34.38
N ALA A 261 9.98 -18.62 35.54
CA ALA A 261 10.56 -19.31 36.70
C ALA A 261 9.69 -20.49 37.20
N ILE A 262 8.36 -20.34 37.19
CA ILE A 262 7.43 -21.42 37.55
C ILE A 262 7.50 -22.57 36.54
N VAL A 263 7.51 -22.25 35.24
CA VAL A 263 7.62 -23.24 34.16
C VAL A 263 8.95 -23.99 34.22
N ASP A 264 10.05 -23.27 34.40
CA ASP A 264 11.38 -23.87 34.53
C ASP A 264 11.43 -24.77 35.75
N ARG A 265 10.97 -24.30 36.92
CA ARG A 265 10.88 -25.13 38.14
C ARG A 265 10.10 -26.42 37.87
N ALA A 266 8.94 -26.34 37.21
CA ALA A 266 8.16 -27.52 36.87
C ALA A 266 8.92 -28.47 35.93
N ARG A 267 9.70 -27.93 34.98
CA ARG A 267 10.57 -28.70 34.07
C ARG A 267 11.68 -29.41 34.84
N TRP A 268 12.39 -28.71 35.73
CA TRP A 268 13.44 -29.29 36.57
C TRP A 268 12.90 -30.39 37.47
N VAL A 269 11.73 -30.19 38.09
CA VAL A 269 11.08 -31.22 38.92
C VAL A 269 10.78 -32.47 38.10
N ARG A 270 10.24 -32.34 36.88
CA ARG A 270 10.01 -33.49 35.99
C ARG A 270 11.31 -34.20 35.61
N LEU A 271 12.38 -33.46 35.33
CA LEU A 271 13.69 -34.04 35.01
C LEU A 271 14.26 -34.83 36.18
N VAL A 272 14.20 -34.27 37.40
CA VAL A 272 14.63 -34.95 38.63
C VAL A 272 13.82 -36.22 38.87
N GLN A 273 12.49 -36.17 38.67
CA GLN A 273 11.64 -37.36 38.79
C GLN A 273 12.01 -38.44 37.76
N ALA A 274 12.27 -38.07 36.51
CA ALA A 274 12.68 -39.01 35.47
C ALA A 274 14.06 -39.63 35.75
N GLN A 275 15.03 -38.83 36.19
CA GLN A 275 16.36 -39.32 36.59
C GLN A 275 16.28 -40.22 37.82
N HIS A 276 15.45 -39.87 38.80
CA HIS A 276 15.22 -40.71 39.97
C HIS A 276 14.62 -42.07 39.59
N ALA A 277 13.65 -42.09 38.67
CA ALA A 277 13.08 -43.33 38.13
C ALA A 277 14.15 -44.20 37.42
N GLN A 278 15.04 -43.59 36.63
CA GLN A 278 16.15 -44.31 35.99
C GLN A 278 17.15 -44.86 37.00
N ILE A 279 17.50 -44.09 38.04
CA ILE A 279 18.38 -44.58 39.12
C ILE A 279 17.74 -45.76 39.85
N LEU A 280 16.42 -45.68 40.11
CA LEU A 280 15.69 -46.77 40.73
C LEU A 280 15.72 -48.03 39.85
N GLU A 281 15.50 -47.87 38.55
CA GLU A 281 15.56 -48.97 37.57
C GLU A 281 16.97 -49.58 37.45
N LEU A 282 18.01 -48.74 37.41
CA LEU A 282 19.40 -49.21 37.44
C LEU A 282 19.73 -49.91 38.76
N GLY A 283 19.20 -49.42 39.89
CA GLY A 283 19.31 -50.05 41.19
C GLY A 283 18.65 -51.42 41.23
N THR A 284 17.43 -51.56 40.70
CA THR A 284 16.76 -52.87 40.62
C THR A 284 17.47 -53.82 39.66
N MET A 285 17.96 -53.33 38.52
CA MET A 285 18.78 -54.13 37.60
C MET A 285 20.09 -54.61 38.25
N LEU A 286 20.75 -53.76 39.03
CA LEU A 286 21.96 -54.10 39.77
C LEU A 286 21.69 -55.15 40.85
N GLU A 287 20.59 -55.02 41.61
CA GLU A 287 20.17 -56.04 42.56
C GLU A 287 19.80 -57.36 41.88
N LEU A 288 19.11 -57.33 40.74
CA LEU A 288 18.84 -58.52 39.93
C LEU A 288 20.12 -59.17 39.41
N GLN A 289 21.10 -58.38 38.96
CA GLN A 289 22.41 -58.91 38.56
C GLN A 289 23.14 -59.51 39.75
N ARG A 290 23.15 -58.84 40.92
CA ARG A 290 23.68 -59.40 42.16
C ARG A 290 23.03 -60.74 42.46
N LEU A 291 21.71 -60.86 42.41
CA LEU A 291 21.01 -62.14 42.62
C LEU A 291 21.42 -63.23 41.61
N LYS A 292 21.77 -62.86 40.37
CA LYS A 292 22.28 -63.81 39.36
C LYS A 292 23.74 -64.25 39.60
N THR A 293 24.59 -63.39 40.13
CA THR A 293 26.00 -63.70 40.44
C THR A 293 26.23 -64.15 41.88
N TYR A 294 25.23 -64.02 42.76
CA TYR A 294 25.24 -64.65 44.07
C TYR A 294 25.10 -66.17 43.89
N PRO A 295 26.04 -66.97 44.41
CA PRO A 295 25.93 -68.43 44.36
C PRO A 295 24.76 -68.85 45.25
N THR A 296 23.58 -68.93 44.67
CA THR A 296 22.39 -69.41 45.38
C THR A 296 22.45 -70.94 45.34
N LEU A 297 22.87 -71.51 46.46
CA LEU A 297 22.74 -72.93 46.77
C LEU A 297 21.30 -73.36 46.45
N THR A 298 21.14 -74.17 45.41
CA THR A 298 19.86 -74.77 45.02
C THR A 298 19.31 -75.63 46.15
N ALA A 299 18.14 -75.26 46.67
CA ALA A 299 17.21 -76.17 47.34
C ALA A 299 15.90 -76.23 46.51
N PRO A 300 15.32 -77.42 46.26
CA PRO A 300 14.25 -77.60 45.28
C PRO A 300 12.89 -77.10 45.77
N ALA A 301 12.07 -76.77 44.78
CA ALA A 301 10.72 -76.22 44.86
C ALA A 301 9.77 -76.97 45.80
N ALA A 302 9.10 -76.22 46.66
CA ALA A 302 7.80 -76.57 47.22
C ALA A 302 6.88 -75.35 47.11
N LEU A 303 5.95 -75.45 46.15
CA LEU A 303 4.53 -75.08 46.25
C LEU A 303 4.17 -74.04 47.33
N ILE A 304 3.62 -72.90 46.92
CA ILE A 304 2.28 -72.44 47.34
C ILE A 304 1.82 -71.37 46.33
N ASP A 305 0.91 -71.85 45.50
CA ASP A 305 -0.12 -71.12 44.80
C ASP A 305 -0.99 -70.35 45.81
N THR A 306 -1.28 -69.06 45.60
CA THR A 306 -2.64 -68.50 45.73
C THR A 306 -2.70 -66.97 45.58
N ARG A 307 -3.46 -66.58 44.55
CA ARG A 307 -4.58 -65.62 44.58
C ARG A 307 -4.29 -64.12 44.65
N HIS A 308 -4.65 -63.47 43.54
CA HIS A 308 -5.64 -62.39 43.43
C HIS A 308 -5.89 -61.50 44.65
N VAL A 309 -5.83 -60.18 44.46
CA VAL A 309 -6.99 -59.25 44.46
C VAL A 309 -6.51 -57.83 44.09
N LYS A 310 -7.15 -57.28 43.06
CA LYS A 310 -7.31 -55.86 42.66
C LYS A 310 -6.07 -54.99 42.46
#